data_AF-A0A956IT96-F1
#
_entry.id   AF-A0A956IT96-F1
#
_cell.length_a   1.000
_cell.length_b   1.000
_cell.length_c   1.000
_cell.angle_alpha   90.00
_cell.angle_beta   90.00
_cell.angle_gamma   90.00
#
_symmetry.space_group_name_H-M   'P 1'
#
loop_
_entity.id
_entity.type
_entity.pdbx_description
1 polymer ?
#
loop_
_entity_poly.entity_id
_entity_poly.type
_entity_poly.pdbx_seq_one_letter_code
_entity_poly.pdbx_strand_id
1 'polypeptide(L)'
;MTTRLPMLTLGRRALAPLLGAALLAAGCAGGDDTGTTDSGSTTGDSATASSTSTSTSTTLSTSGATETTGASGMSDSATGSTTTDGTATDSSTTAVDPTDTDGGVCGDGNVDAGETCDDGADNGTYGYCAADCSGPGEFCGDGVVNGPEGCDDGNDVDDDACSNACAPAGCGDGVVQDGEECDDGNDDNLDSCLAICVNNTCGDGYVGPGEACDDPDDPLCTDTCALASCGDGLVQPGEECDDGNDVDTDECLTTCLSASCGDGFVQENVELCDDGNADESDGCTSLCAPSACDDGIKGGDESDVDCGGSCGPCELGKACTEGKECGSYVCDAGVCVLGASCLAIKTATPAAPTGLHTIDLDGDGPEPEMEVYCDMKTDGGGWTLVQRTVWEPAETMPLFTGIAAWTDMTVGSAAPAKAYRMAGKHWPILNVQKRHLLAHYLRKSGDGSSCGPLYYVGTGGTLAVNGNNVSLNGLASNVNMINNTALSTTDSGPSQVCVNTHKGAPWFYSGCCSTCPTFAGAYWPEPHPMVNYTVSVKDIFGNSPAVVCSGDAVIISSGYQGANSMEYFVR
;
A
#
# COMPACT_ATOMS: atom_id res chain seq x y z
N MET A 1 -23.49 34.08 60.91
CA MET A 1 -24.32 35.14 60.27
C MET A 1 -24.01 35.16 58.78
N THR A 2 -24.96 35.57 57.94
CA THR A 2 -24.84 35.57 56.48
C THR A 2 -24.23 36.86 55.94
N THR A 3 -23.36 36.74 54.94
CA THR A 3 -23.12 37.81 53.96
C THR A 3 -23.16 37.18 52.57
N ARG A 4 -23.84 37.84 51.61
CA ARG A 4 -24.07 37.33 50.24
C ARG A 4 -23.50 38.31 49.23
N LEU A 5 -22.91 37.78 48.13
CA LEU A 5 -23.02 38.28 46.73
C LEU A 5 -22.54 39.72 46.42
N PRO A 6 -22.16 40.09 45.17
CA PRO A 6 -22.95 39.87 43.95
C PRO A 6 -22.23 39.21 42.75
N MET A 7 -23.06 38.68 41.85
CA MET A 7 -22.70 38.44 40.45
C MET A 7 -22.48 39.76 39.70
N LEU A 8 -21.72 39.72 38.60
CA LEU A 8 -21.82 40.68 37.51
C LEU A 8 -22.04 39.92 36.19
N THR A 9 -22.77 40.51 35.24
CA THR A 9 -23.27 39.79 34.06
C THR A 9 -23.32 40.69 32.82
N LEU A 10 -23.28 40.04 31.64
CA LEU A 10 -23.40 40.58 30.27
C LEU A 10 -22.21 41.41 29.74
N GLY A 11 -21.80 41.07 28.50
CA GLY A 11 -20.72 41.75 27.78
C GLY A 11 -20.54 41.30 26.32
N ARG A 12 -21.61 40.81 25.64
CA ARG A 12 -21.52 40.41 24.22
C ARG A 12 -21.15 41.60 23.32
N ARG A 13 -20.08 41.48 22.54
CA ARG A 13 -19.89 42.19 21.26
C ARG A 13 -19.29 41.24 20.24
N ALA A 14 -19.91 41.18 19.06
CA ALA A 14 -19.33 40.57 17.88
C ALA A 14 -18.57 41.63 17.08
N LEU A 15 -17.52 41.22 16.36
CA LEU A 15 -16.83 41.99 15.34
C LEU A 15 -16.51 41.04 14.18
N ALA A 16 -16.94 41.41 12.98
CA ALA A 16 -16.71 40.68 11.73
C ALA A 16 -15.49 41.28 10.99
N PRO A 17 -14.92 40.60 9.98
CA PRO A 17 -13.55 40.88 9.51
C PRO A 17 -13.43 42.13 8.64
N LEU A 18 -12.19 42.63 8.54
CA LEU A 18 -11.80 43.70 7.62
C LEU A 18 -11.13 43.12 6.38
N LEU A 19 -11.59 43.55 5.20
CA LEU A 19 -10.95 43.26 3.91
C LEU A 19 -9.60 44.01 3.80
N GLY A 20 -8.62 43.36 3.18
CA GLY A 20 -7.34 43.96 2.78
C GLY A 20 -6.85 43.38 1.46
N ALA A 21 -7.34 43.90 0.34
CA ALA A 21 -6.90 43.48 -0.99
C ALA A 21 -5.64 44.26 -1.44
N ALA A 22 -4.71 43.57 -2.10
CA ALA A 22 -3.57 44.16 -2.81
C ALA A 22 -3.53 43.61 -4.25
N LEU A 23 -2.88 44.33 -5.17
CA LEU A 23 -3.16 44.24 -6.61
C LEU A 23 -1.96 43.79 -7.48
N LEU A 24 -2.29 43.06 -8.55
CA LEU A 24 -1.62 42.96 -9.87
C LEU A 24 -0.10 43.22 -10.00
N ALA A 25 0.64 42.22 -10.49
CA ALA A 25 1.29 42.18 -11.83
C ALA A 25 2.17 40.91 -11.93
N ALA A 26 1.95 39.95 -12.85
CA ALA A 26 1.96 40.01 -14.32
C ALA A 26 3.37 40.14 -14.93
N GLY A 27 3.90 39.05 -15.48
CA GLY A 27 5.11 38.97 -16.29
C GLY A 27 5.12 37.67 -17.10
N CYS A 28 5.27 37.74 -18.42
CA CYS A 28 5.04 36.64 -19.35
C CYS A 28 6.21 36.46 -20.34
N ALA A 29 6.69 35.22 -20.46
CA ALA A 29 7.42 34.63 -21.58
C ALA A 29 7.39 33.09 -21.38
N GLY A 30 7.23 32.22 -22.37
CA GLY A 30 7.18 32.42 -23.82
C GLY A 30 8.47 31.98 -24.50
N GLY A 31 8.45 30.85 -25.21
CA GLY A 31 9.62 30.25 -25.86
C GLY A 31 9.34 28.82 -26.34
N ASP A 32 9.10 28.68 -27.64
CA ASP A 32 8.54 27.50 -28.29
C ASP A 32 9.55 26.38 -28.61
N ASP A 33 9.01 25.21 -28.97
CA ASP A 33 9.53 24.12 -29.83
C ASP A 33 11.02 24.09 -30.27
N THR A 34 11.66 22.90 -30.21
CA THR A 34 11.88 22.03 -31.41
C THR A 34 12.74 20.77 -31.17
N GLY A 35 12.20 19.60 -31.53
CA GLY A 35 12.76 18.68 -32.54
C GLY A 35 14.07 17.87 -32.35
N THR A 36 13.91 16.53 -32.35
CA THR A 36 14.48 15.61 -33.38
C THR A 36 15.92 15.03 -33.25
N THR A 37 16.01 13.75 -32.81
CA THR A 37 17.01 12.66 -33.16
C THR A 37 18.52 12.91 -32.98
N ASP A 38 19.43 11.93 -32.78
CA ASP A 38 19.53 10.56 -33.33
C ASP A 38 20.48 9.62 -32.49
N SER A 39 20.51 8.35 -32.89
CA SER A 39 21.21 7.10 -32.47
C SER A 39 22.68 7.15 -31.98
N GLY A 40 23.10 6.17 -31.13
CA GLY A 40 24.45 6.16 -30.50
C GLY A 40 25.13 4.83 -30.05
N SER A 41 24.62 3.63 -30.38
CA SER A 41 25.29 2.30 -30.40
C SER A 41 26.42 1.86 -29.40
N THR A 42 26.13 0.80 -28.62
CA THR A 42 26.98 -0.40 -28.29
C THR A 42 28.28 -0.36 -27.45
N THR A 43 28.27 -1.13 -26.34
CA THR A 43 29.20 -2.24 -25.92
C THR A 43 28.61 -2.83 -24.61
N GLY A 44 28.62 -4.11 -24.21
CA GLY A 44 29.53 -5.27 -24.38
C GLY A 44 30.12 -5.64 -22.99
N ASP A 45 30.08 -6.86 -22.43
CA ASP A 45 29.67 -8.19 -22.94
C ASP A 45 29.38 -9.24 -21.81
N SER A 46 28.52 -10.22 -22.11
CA SER A 46 28.26 -11.59 -21.59
C SER A 46 28.63 -12.12 -20.18
N ALA A 47 27.69 -12.92 -19.60
CA ALA A 47 28.00 -14.23 -18.97
C ALA A 47 26.78 -15.21 -18.89
N THR A 48 26.81 -16.31 -19.67
CA THR A 48 26.33 -17.72 -19.44
C THR A 48 25.23 -18.10 -18.41
N ALA A 49 24.38 -19.13 -18.58
CA ALA A 49 24.30 -20.25 -19.55
C ALA A 49 22.84 -20.80 -19.62
N SER A 50 22.28 -21.13 -20.80
CA SER A 50 22.24 -22.44 -21.48
C SER A 50 21.26 -23.51 -20.93
N SER A 51 20.30 -23.91 -21.76
CA SER A 51 19.56 -25.18 -21.71
C SER A 51 19.32 -25.69 -23.14
N THR A 52 19.24 -27.00 -23.36
CA THR A 52 19.16 -27.61 -24.71
C THR A 52 18.01 -28.61 -24.78
N SER A 53 17.24 -28.58 -25.86
CA SER A 53 16.15 -29.53 -26.13
C SER A 53 16.65 -30.81 -26.80
N THR A 54 16.06 -31.96 -26.45
CA THR A 54 16.30 -33.27 -27.09
C THR A 54 15.06 -34.17 -26.87
N SER A 55 14.77 -35.03 -27.83
CA SER A 55 13.53 -35.83 -27.91
C SER A 55 13.74 -37.33 -27.60
N THR A 56 12.66 -38.11 -27.82
CA THR A 56 12.66 -39.56 -28.17
C THR A 56 12.44 -40.61 -27.06
N SER A 57 11.16 -40.98 -26.88
CA SER A 57 10.57 -42.34 -26.93
C SER A 57 11.30 -43.59 -26.37
N THR A 58 10.60 -44.40 -25.55
CA THR A 58 10.46 -45.89 -25.55
C THR A 58 9.84 -46.43 -24.22
N THR A 59 9.18 -47.60 -24.05
CA THR A 59 8.26 -48.49 -24.83
C THR A 59 7.68 -49.62 -23.92
N LEU A 60 6.74 -50.46 -24.43
CA LEU A 60 6.24 -51.78 -23.93
C LEU A 60 5.31 -51.76 -22.67
N SER A 61 4.05 -52.26 -22.71
CA SER A 61 3.52 -53.66 -22.84
C SER A 61 3.29 -54.35 -21.48
N THR A 62 2.28 -55.19 -21.19
CA THR A 62 1.15 -55.86 -21.93
C THR A 62 0.08 -56.28 -20.88
N SER A 63 -1.10 -56.90 -21.07
CA SER A 63 -1.94 -57.50 -22.16
C SER A 63 -3.33 -57.84 -21.53
N GLY A 64 -4.44 -58.16 -22.21
CA GLY A 64 -4.75 -58.34 -23.65
C GLY A 64 -5.68 -59.55 -23.93
N ALA A 65 -6.39 -59.53 -25.07
CA ALA A 65 -7.19 -60.64 -25.69
C ALA A 65 -8.62 -60.91 -25.11
N THR A 66 -9.60 -61.45 -25.87
CA THR A 66 -9.53 -62.15 -27.19
C THR A 66 -10.86 -62.08 -28.01
N GLU A 67 -10.75 -61.96 -29.35
CA GLU A 67 -11.64 -62.51 -30.43
C GLU A 67 -13.15 -62.13 -30.51
N THR A 68 -13.90 -62.09 -31.64
CA THR A 68 -13.77 -62.33 -33.13
C THR A 68 -15.08 -61.76 -33.77
N THR A 69 -15.32 -61.37 -35.04
CA THR A 69 -14.66 -61.11 -36.37
C THR A 69 -15.71 -60.30 -37.21
N GLY A 70 -15.61 -59.83 -38.47
CA GLY A 70 -14.77 -60.03 -39.68
C GLY A 70 -15.68 -60.45 -40.88
N ALA A 71 -15.56 -59.95 -42.13
CA ALA A 71 -14.65 -58.94 -42.71
C ALA A 71 -15.11 -58.46 -44.14
N SER A 72 -14.49 -57.37 -44.64
CA SER A 72 -14.37 -56.92 -46.07
C SER A 72 -15.64 -56.52 -46.87
N GLY A 73 -15.57 -55.61 -47.85
CA GLY A 73 -14.43 -54.80 -48.34
C GLY A 73 -14.80 -53.85 -49.52
N MET A 74 -13.88 -52.96 -49.92
CA MET A 74 -14.03 -51.99 -51.02
C MET A 74 -13.38 -52.50 -52.33
N SER A 75 -13.83 -52.02 -53.51
CA SER A 75 -13.01 -51.13 -54.39
C SER A 75 -13.47 -51.00 -55.87
N ASP A 76 -13.54 -49.75 -56.33
CA ASP A 76 -13.12 -49.23 -57.67
C ASP A 76 -13.94 -49.45 -58.96
N SER A 77 -13.50 -48.70 -59.98
CA SER A 77 -14.23 -48.10 -61.11
C SER A 77 -14.13 -48.88 -62.43
N ALA A 78 -15.09 -48.67 -63.36
CA ALA A 78 -14.86 -47.92 -64.62
C ALA A 78 -15.92 -48.17 -65.74
N THR A 79 -16.42 -47.07 -66.31
CA THR A 79 -16.88 -46.87 -67.72
C THR A 79 -17.51 -48.01 -68.55
N GLY A 80 -18.71 -47.75 -69.10
CA GLY A 80 -18.80 -47.56 -70.55
C GLY A 80 -19.81 -48.35 -71.40
N SER A 81 -21.00 -47.76 -71.59
CA SER A 81 -21.69 -47.63 -72.90
C SER A 81 -22.55 -48.78 -73.52
N THR A 82 -23.62 -48.31 -74.18
CA THR A 82 -24.36 -48.89 -75.35
C THR A 82 -25.38 -50.05 -75.23
N THR A 83 -26.57 -49.75 -75.79
CA THR A 83 -27.46 -50.55 -76.66
C THR A 83 -28.44 -51.60 -76.11
N THR A 84 -29.72 -51.17 -76.09
CA THR A 84 -30.91 -51.74 -76.77
C THR A 84 -31.50 -53.11 -76.40
N ASP A 85 -32.81 -53.03 -76.11
CA ASP A 85 -33.89 -53.91 -76.58
C ASP A 85 -34.07 -55.29 -75.90
N GLY A 86 -35.33 -55.71 -75.80
CA GLY A 86 -35.77 -56.92 -75.12
C GLY A 86 -36.31 -57.98 -76.08
N THR A 87 -36.76 -59.13 -75.56
CA THR A 87 -37.59 -60.05 -76.35
C THR A 87 -38.53 -60.86 -75.46
N ALA A 88 -39.77 -60.99 -75.96
CA ALA A 88 -40.94 -61.64 -75.42
C ALA A 88 -40.80 -63.08 -74.86
N THR A 89 -41.88 -63.52 -74.19
CA THR A 89 -42.24 -64.95 -74.10
C THR A 89 -43.51 -65.19 -74.93
N ASP A 90 -43.50 -66.22 -75.79
CA ASP A 90 -44.61 -66.62 -76.67
C ASP A 90 -45.23 -67.95 -76.20
N SER A 91 -46.56 -68.07 -76.30
CA SER A 91 -47.24 -69.33 -76.64
C SER A 91 -48.69 -69.13 -77.14
N SER A 92 -48.81 -68.70 -78.40
CA SER A 92 -49.72 -69.22 -79.44
C SER A 92 -51.04 -69.96 -79.07
N THR A 93 -52.19 -69.56 -79.67
CA THR A 93 -52.88 -70.40 -80.70
C THR A 93 -54.13 -69.76 -81.39
N THR A 94 -53.93 -69.26 -82.62
CA THR A 94 -54.78 -69.40 -83.85
C THR A 94 -56.27 -68.95 -83.96
N ALA A 95 -56.53 -68.18 -85.04
CA ALA A 95 -57.76 -68.11 -85.88
C ALA A 95 -59.00 -67.37 -85.32
N VAL A 96 -59.83 -66.61 -86.08
CA VAL A 96 -59.95 -66.20 -87.52
C VAL A 96 -60.79 -64.88 -87.58
N ASP A 97 -60.98 -64.10 -88.67
CA ASP A 97 -60.69 -64.18 -90.12
C ASP A 97 -60.52 -62.74 -90.71
N PRO A 98 -59.95 -62.51 -91.93
CA PRO A 98 -59.39 -61.22 -92.31
C PRO A 98 -60.23 -60.33 -93.26
N THR A 99 -61.21 -59.56 -92.73
CA THR A 99 -61.66 -58.28 -93.31
C THR A 99 -62.33 -57.39 -92.25
N ASP A 100 -61.65 -56.33 -91.80
CA ASP A 100 -62.31 -55.06 -91.46
C ASP A 100 -61.34 -53.88 -91.68
N THR A 101 -61.85 -52.66 -91.64
CA THR A 101 -61.11 -51.43 -91.98
C THR A 101 -61.20 -50.36 -90.91
N ASP A 102 -60.07 -49.73 -90.64
CA ASP A 102 -59.95 -48.32 -90.19
C ASP A 102 -60.58 -48.00 -88.83
N GLY A 103 -59.77 -48.15 -87.77
CA GLY A 103 -60.09 -47.74 -86.41
C GLY A 103 -58.92 -48.05 -85.48
N GLY A 104 -58.24 -46.99 -85.03
CA GLY A 104 -57.22 -47.08 -83.97
C GLY A 104 -57.84 -47.56 -82.64
N VAL A 105 -57.00 -48.09 -81.76
CA VAL A 105 -57.44 -48.76 -80.53
C VAL A 105 -56.77 -48.12 -79.31
N CYS A 106 -57.17 -46.89 -79.03
CA CYS A 106 -56.90 -46.18 -77.78
C CYS A 106 -56.76 -47.13 -76.56
N GLY A 107 -55.57 -47.10 -75.95
CA GLY A 107 -55.15 -48.00 -74.89
C GLY A 107 -54.15 -49.07 -75.32
N ASP A 108 -53.58 -49.00 -76.52
CA ASP A 108 -52.55 -49.95 -77.00
C ASP A 108 -51.10 -49.41 -76.89
N GLY A 109 -50.94 -48.13 -76.56
CA GLY A 109 -49.65 -47.47 -76.34
C GLY A 109 -48.97 -46.95 -77.60
N ASN A 110 -49.71 -46.82 -78.71
CA ASN A 110 -49.24 -46.20 -79.95
C ASN A 110 -50.27 -45.15 -80.40
N VAL A 111 -49.85 -43.89 -80.61
CA VAL A 111 -50.76 -42.84 -81.08
C VAL A 111 -51.17 -43.10 -82.53
N ASP A 112 -52.40 -43.59 -82.72
CA ASP A 112 -52.88 -44.09 -84.00
C ASP A 112 -53.73 -43.03 -84.76
N ALA A 113 -54.26 -43.39 -85.93
CA ALA A 113 -54.90 -42.46 -86.87
C ALA A 113 -56.27 -41.91 -86.41
N GLY A 114 -56.26 -41.04 -85.40
CA GLY A 114 -57.45 -40.37 -84.84
C GLY A 114 -57.24 -39.85 -83.41
N GLU A 115 -56.13 -40.23 -82.79
CA GLU A 115 -55.81 -40.00 -81.38
C GLU A 115 -54.83 -38.83 -81.22
N THR A 116 -54.88 -38.16 -80.07
CA THR A 116 -53.98 -37.05 -79.74
C THR A 116 -52.77 -37.54 -78.94
N CYS A 117 -52.98 -38.53 -78.06
CA CYS A 117 -51.95 -39.27 -77.33
C CYS A 117 -52.51 -40.62 -76.86
N ASP A 118 -51.64 -41.59 -76.54
CA ASP A 118 -52.01 -42.91 -76.00
C ASP A 118 -50.87 -43.42 -75.10
N ASP A 119 -51.12 -43.45 -73.78
CA ASP A 119 -50.23 -43.97 -72.73
C ASP A 119 -50.56 -45.45 -72.38
N GLY A 120 -51.33 -46.13 -73.22
CA GLY A 120 -51.71 -47.52 -73.09
C GLY A 120 -52.71 -47.77 -71.96
N ALA A 121 -52.35 -48.67 -71.04
CA ALA A 121 -53.24 -49.09 -69.96
C ALA A 121 -53.50 -48.00 -68.91
N ASP A 122 -52.71 -46.92 -68.91
CA ASP A 122 -52.80 -45.81 -67.96
C ASP A 122 -53.72 -44.67 -68.46
N ASN A 123 -54.28 -44.79 -69.68
CA ASN A 123 -55.29 -43.86 -70.23
C ASN A 123 -56.53 -43.76 -69.33
N GLY A 124 -56.90 -42.54 -68.95
CA GLY A 124 -57.95 -42.27 -67.98
C GLY A 124 -57.50 -42.28 -66.53
N THR A 125 -56.19 -42.29 -66.27
CA THR A 125 -55.62 -42.00 -64.95
C THR A 125 -54.97 -40.62 -64.92
N TYR A 126 -54.81 -40.08 -63.71
CA TYR A 126 -54.35 -38.71 -63.49
C TYR A 126 -52.88 -38.53 -63.88
N GLY A 127 -52.57 -37.50 -64.68
CA GLY A 127 -51.25 -37.24 -65.27
C GLY A 127 -51.00 -37.92 -66.63
N TYR A 128 -52.01 -38.60 -67.21
CA TYR A 128 -51.93 -39.36 -68.46
C TYR A 128 -53.04 -38.94 -69.45
N CYS A 129 -53.03 -39.51 -70.66
CA CYS A 129 -54.07 -39.29 -71.68
C CYS A 129 -55.50 -39.56 -71.18
N ALA A 130 -56.48 -38.87 -71.78
CA ALA A 130 -57.89 -39.14 -71.56
C ALA A 130 -58.27 -40.58 -71.93
N ALA A 131 -59.29 -41.15 -71.28
CA ALA A 131 -59.74 -42.53 -71.49
C ALA A 131 -60.31 -42.83 -72.90
N ASP A 132 -60.41 -41.81 -73.76
CA ASP A 132 -60.79 -41.91 -75.17
C ASP A 132 -59.71 -41.38 -76.14
N CYS A 133 -58.49 -41.13 -75.63
CA CYS A 133 -57.32 -40.64 -76.36
C CYS A 133 -57.54 -39.32 -77.13
N SER A 134 -58.59 -38.57 -76.80
CA SER A 134 -58.93 -37.29 -77.46
C SER A 134 -57.94 -36.16 -77.13
N GLY A 135 -57.20 -36.27 -76.02
CA GLY A 135 -56.22 -35.32 -75.53
C GLY A 135 -55.52 -35.83 -74.25
N PRO A 136 -54.69 -35.01 -73.59
CA PRO A 136 -54.33 -35.24 -72.19
C PRO A 136 -55.61 -35.33 -71.33
N GLY A 137 -55.53 -36.08 -70.23
CA GLY A 137 -56.64 -36.29 -69.30
C GLY A 137 -56.74 -35.21 -68.23
N GLU A 138 -56.99 -35.65 -67.00
CA GLU A 138 -56.92 -34.85 -65.77
C GLU A 138 -55.43 -34.75 -65.34
N PHE A 139 -54.85 -33.55 -65.24
CA PHE A 139 -53.42 -33.37 -64.88
C PHE A 139 -53.11 -31.99 -64.26
N CYS A 140 -52.08 -31.94 -63.40
CA CYS A 140 -51.65 -30.69 -62.75
C CYS A 140 -51.21 -29.63 -63.76
N GLY A 141 -51.81 -28.45 -63.68
CA GLY A 141 -51.58 -27.35 -64.62
C GLY A 141 -52.61 -27.32 -65.77
N ASP A 142 -53.73 -28.03 -65.67
CA ASP A 142 -54.84 -27.94 -66.63
C ASP A 142 -55.78 -26.75 -66.37
N GLY A 143 -55.67 -26.14 -65.18
CA GLY A 143 -56.43 -24.98 -64.73
C GLY A 143 -57.74 -25.31 -64.00
N VAL A 144 -57.98 -26.58 -63.65
CA VAL A 144 -59.27 -27.06 -63.12
C VAL A 144 -59.11 -28.11 -62.02
N VAL A 145 -58.88 -27.68 -60.77
CA VAL A 145 -58.75 -28.54 -59.56
C VAL A 145 -59.62 -29.81 -59.60
N ASN A 146 -58.98 -30.95 -59.85
CA ASN A 146 -59.57 -32.26 -60.10
C ASN A 146 -58.75 -33.39 -59.45
N GLY A 147 -59.05 -34.65 -59.79
CA GLY A 147 -58.25 -35.82 -59.37
C GLY A 147 -57.85 -35.83 -57.87
N PRO A 148 -56.53 -35.83 -57.55
CA PRO A 148 -55.99 -35.79 -56.19
C PRO A 148 -55.60 -34.38 -55.69
N GLU A 149 -55.87 -33.31 -56.46
CA GLU A 149 -55.26 -31.98 -56.30
C GLU A 149 -55.76 -31.18 -55.09
N GLY A 150 -54.88 -30.33 -54.54
CA GLY A 150 -55.24 -29.31 -53.55
C GLY A 150 -55.49 -27.93 -54.18
N CYS A 151 -54.81 -27.63 -55.29
CA CYS A 151 -54.94 -26.43 -56.12
C CYS A 151 -54.56 -26.76 -57.58
N ASP A 152 -54.84 -25.83 -58.49
CA ASP A 152 -54.35 -25.76 -59.87
C ASP A 152 -54.64 -24.32 -60.34
N ASP A 153 -53.65 -23.63 -60.93
CA ASP A 153 -53.79 -22.30 -61.55
C ASP A 153 -53.46 -22.26 -63.07
N GLY A 154 -53.14 -23.41 -63.65
CA GLY A 154 -52.97 -23.63 -65.08
C GLY A 154 -51.57 -23.34 -65.63
N ASN A 155 -50.51 -23.45 -64.81
CA ASN A 155 -49.15 -23.11 -65.26
C ASN A 155 -48.01 -23.91 -64.59
N ASP A 156 -46.84 -23.99 -65.26
CA ASP A 156 -45.65 -24.77 -64.83
C ASP A 156 -44.69 -23.91 -63.96
N VAL A 157 -45.19 -23.24 -62.93
CA VAL A 157 -44.42 -22.35 -62.03
C VAL A 157 -44.58 -22.85 -60.59
N ASP A 158 -43.51 -22.73 -59.78
CA ASP A 158 -43.44 -23.36 -58.44
C ASP A 158 -43.64 -22.33 -57.31
N ASP A 159 -43.40 -21.04 -57.59
CA ASP A 159 -43.32 -19.95 -56.62
C ASP A 159 -44.54 -19.00 -56.61
N ASP A 160 -45.65 -19.36 -57.26
CA ASP A 160 -46.89 -18.56 -57.30
C ASP A 160 -48.07 -19.13 -56.46
N ALA A 161 -49.23 -19.44 -57.04
CA ALA A 161 -50.45 -19.75 -56.27
C ALA A 161 -50.64 -21.25 -56.00
N CYS A 162 -49.89 -22.10 -56.70
CA CYS A 162 -49.93 -23.55 -56.60
C CYS A 162 -48.57 -24.12 -57.00
N SER A 163 -48.02 -25.05 -56.21
CA SER A 163 -46.78 -25.75 -56.61
C SER A 163 -47.02 -26.65 -57.83
N ASN A 164 -45.95 -27.01 -58.57
CA ASN A 164 -46.01 -27.99 -59.66
C ASN A 164 -46.41 -29.41 -59.22
N ALA A 165 -46.57 -29.64 -57.91
CA ALA A 165 -47.14 -30.85 -57.32
C ALA A 165 -48.66 -30.78 -57.12
N CYS A 166 -49.30 -29.67 -57.50
CA CYS A 166 -50.68 -29.30 -57.21
C CYS A 166 -51.04 -29.34 -55.71
N ALA A 167 -50.04 -29.07 -54.87
CA ALA A 167 -50.18 -28.80 -53.44
C ALA A 167 -50.30 -27.28 -53.21
N PRO A 168 -51.20 -26.81 -52.33
CA PRO A 168 -51.36 -25.38 -52.06
C PRO A 168 -50.07 -24.78 -51.52
N ALA A 169 -49.66 -23.66 -52.12
CA ALA A 169 -48.55 -22.84 -51.66
C ALA A 169 -48.67 -22.57 -50.15
N GLY A 170 -47.65 -22.95 -49.39
CA GLY A 170 -47.50 -22.58 -47.99
C GLY A 170 -46.23 -23.11 -47.36
N CYS A 171 -45.51 -22.21 -46.71
CA CYS A 171 -44.37 -22.42 -45.83
C CYS A 171 -44.18 -23.82 -45.22
N GLY A 172 -42.96 -24.32 -45.36
CA GLY A 172 -42.50 -25.62 -44.89
C GLY A 172 -42.50 -26.71 -45.97
N ASP A 173 -42.61 -26.35 -47.25
CA ASP A 173 -42.69 -27.33 -48.36
C ASP A 173 -41.39 -27.47 -49.20
N GLY A 174 -40.45 -26.54 -49.04
CA GLY A 174 -39.15 -26.50 -49.71
C GLY A 174 -39.06 -25.51 -50.87
N VAL A 175 -40.11 -24.72 -51.14
CA VAL A 175 -40.19 -23.78 -52.27
C VAL A 175 -40.58 -22.38 -51.79
N VAL A 176 -39.67 -21.41 -51.89
CA VAL A 176 -39.93 -20.01 -51.47
C VAL A 176 -40.92 -19.33 -52.42
N GLN A 177 -42.10 -18.94 -51.93
CA GLN A 177 -43.22 -18.38 -52.71
C GLN A 177 -43.31 -16.84 -52.64
N ASP A 178 -44.13 -16.19 -53.49
CA ASP A 178 -44.31 -14.72 -53.51
C ASP A 178 -44.93 -14.15 -52.21
N GLY A 179 -44.06 -13.82 -51.26
CA GLY A 179 -44.41 -13.29 -49.95
C GLY A 179 -43.52 -13.80 -48.82
N GLU A 180 -42.74 -14.85 -49.08
CA GLU A 180 -41.84 -15.51 -48.14
C GLU A 180 -40.41 -14.96 -48.24
N GLU A 181 -39.67 -14.94 -47.14
CA GLU A 181 -38.26 -14.54 -47.13
C GLU A 181 -37.28 -15.73 -47.17
N CYS A 182 -37.76 -16.91 -46.79
CA CYS A 182 -37.05 -18.19 -46.77
C CYS A 182 -38.07 -19.34 -46.75
N ASP A 183 -37.64 -20.54 -47.14
CA ASP A 183 -38.30 -21.83 -46.88
C ASP A 183 -37.19 -22.90 -46.96
N ASP A 184 -37.18 -23.89 -46.07
CA ASP A 184 -36.26 -25.03 -46.11
C ASP A 184 -36.92 -26.42 -45.97
N GLY A 185 -38.25 -26.48 -46.09
CA GLY A 185 -39.05 -27.70 -46.11
C GLY A 185 -39.40 -28.26 -44.73
N ASN A 186 -39.50 -27.43 -43.69
CA ASN A 186 -39.74 -27.89 -42.32
C ASN A 186 -40.47 -26.87 -41.39
N ASP A 187 -40.82 -27.33 -40.18
CA ASP A 187 -41.66 -26.63 -39.17
C ASP A 187 -40.84 -26.14 -37.92
N ASP A 188 -39.51 -26.24 -37.91
CA ASP A 188 -38.67 -26.00 -36.72
C ASP A 188 -38.14 -24.56 -36.63
N ASN A 189 -38.71 -23.74 -35.74
CA ASN A 189 -38.30 -22.36 -35.50
C ASN A 189 -36.90 -22.19 -34.85
N LEU A 190 -36.06 -23.24 -34.82
CA LEU A 190 -34.71 -23.23 -34.22
C LEU A 190 -33.58 -23.35 -35.26
N ASP A 191 -33.92 -23.36 -36.55
CA ASP A 191 -32.96 -23.23 -37.65
C ASP A 191 -33.01 -21.82 -38.29
N SER A 192 -32.58 -21.68 -39.54
CA SER A 192 -32.48 -20.39 -40.22
C SER A 192 -33.82 -19.82 -40.69
N CYS A 193 -34.88 -20.63 -40.75
CA CYS A 193 -36.18 -20.19 -41.26
C CYS A 193 -37.31 -20.53 -40.27
N LEU A 194 -38.04 -19.52 -39.81
CA LEU A 194 -39.19 -19.76 -38.95
C LEU A 194 -40.30 -20.48 -39.74
N ALA A 195 -41.16 -21.24 -39.07
CA ALA A 195 -42.36 -21.89 -39.61
C ALA A 195 -43.50 -20.89 -39.98
N ILE A 196 -43.11 -19.65 -40.30
CA ILE A 196 -43.90 -18.57 -40.89
C ILE A 196 -43.19 -17.95 -42.11
N CYS A 197 -42.09 -18.57 -42.56
CA CYS A 197 -41.27 -18.25 -43.72
C CYS A 197 -40.72 -16.81 -43.72
N VAL A 198 -40.20 -16.46 -42.54
CA VAL A 198 -39.39 -15.28 -42.25
C VAL A 198 -38.06 -15.78 -41.70
N ASN A 199 -36.95 -15.14 -42.06
CA ASN A 199 -35.62 -15.51 -41.55
C ASN A 199 -35.61 -15.39 -40.02
N ASN A 200 -35.00 -16.36 -39.33
CA ASN A 200 -34.76 -16.20 -37.89
C ASN A 200 -33.79 -15.04 -37.64
N THR A 201 -34.17 -14.14 -36.73
CA THR A 201 -33.37 -12.98 -36.31
C THR A 201 -33.72 -12.56 -34.87
N CYS A 202 -32.69 -12.47 -34.03
CA CYS A 202 -32.62 -11.79 -32.74
C CYS A 202 -33.77 -10.78 -32.47
N GLY A 203 -34.68 -11.17 -31.56
CA GLY A 203 -35.89 -10.42 -31.21
C GLY A 203 -37.16 -10.88 -31.92
N ASP A 204 -37.17 -12.08 -32.51
CA ASP A 204 -38.34 -12.69 -33.16
C ASP A 204 -39.16 -13.61 -32.23
N GLY A 205 -38.58 -14.04 -31.11
CA GLY A 205 -39.17 -14.98 -30.15
C GLY A 205 -38.50 -16.34 -30.07
N TYR A 206 -37.46 -16.62 -30.88
CA TYR A 206 -36.81 -17.92 -31.00
C TYR A 206 -35.27 -17.80 -31.07
N VAL A 207 -34.58 -18.55 -30.19
CA VAL A 207 -33.10 -18.59 -30.17
C VAL A 207 -32.59 -19.54 -31.25
N GLY A 208 -32.07 -19.01 -32.36
CA GLY A 208 -31.69 -19.80 -33.53
C GLY A 208 -30.18 -19.97 -33.79
N PRO A 209 -29.77 -20.31 -35.03
CA PRO A 209 -28.41 -20.78 -35.36
C PRO A 209 -27.28 -19.75 -35.23
N GLY A 210 -26.75 -19.61 -34.01
CA GLY A 210 -25.64 -18.72 -33.68
C GLY A 210 -25.95 -17.79 -32.50
N GLU A 211 -27.20 -17.79 -32.05
CA GLU A 211 -27.70 -17.01 -30.93
C GLU A 211 -27.60 -17.82 -29.63
N ALA A 212 -27.50 -17.11 -28.51
CA ALA A 212 -27.45 -17.72 -27.16
C ALA A 212 -28.63 -17.29 -26.27
N CYS A 213 -29.38 -16.27 -26.71
CA CYS A 213 -30.61 -15.70 -26.19
C CYS A 213 -31.32 -14.99 -27.37
N ASP A 214 -32.54 -14.48 -27.18
CA ASP A 214 -33.34 -13.87 -28.28
C ASP A 214 -33.87 -12.46 -27.93
N ASP A 215 -34.32 -12.22 -26.69
CA ASP A 215 -34.98 -10.98 -26.30
C ASP A 215 -33.97 -9.87 -25.91
N PRO A 216 -33.75 -8.81 -26.71
CA PRO A 216 -32.83 -7.72 -26.37
C PRO A 216 -33.39 -6.74 -25.32
N ASP A 217 -34.65 -6.87 -24.90
CA ASP A 217 -35.17 -6.20 -23.70
C ASP A 217 -34.90 -7.04 -22.42
N ASP A 218 -34.37 -8.28 -22.52
CA ASP A 218 -33.87 -9.05 -21.36
C ASP A 218 -32.46 -8.56 -20.97
N PRO A 219 -32.23 -8.14 -19.71
CA PRO A 219 -30.93 -7.66 -19.24
C PRO A 219 -29.79 -8.70 -19.26
N LEU A 220 -30.05 -9.96 -19.60
CA LEU A 220 -29.06 -11.02 -19.79
C LEU A 220 -28.72 -11.30 -21.27
N CYS A 221 -29.24 -10.49 -22.20
CA CYS A 221 -29.04 -10.63 -23.64
C CYS A 221 -28.55 -9.30 -24.25
N THR A 222 -27.65 -9.36 -25.24
CA THR A 222 -27.17 -8.17 -25.95
C THR A 222 -27.96 -7.88 -27.23
N ASP A 223 -27.82 -6.66 -27.77
CA ASP A 223 -28.31 -6.25 -29.11
C ASP A 223 -27.85 -7.16 -30.27
N THR A 224 -26.97 -8.13 -30.03
CA THR A 224 -26.52 -9.14 -31.01
C THR A 224 -26.79 -10.58 -30.55
N CYS A 225 -27.75 -10.78 -29.64
CA CYS A 225 -28.18 -12.08 -29.13
C CYS A 225 -27.08 -13.00 -28.59
N ALA A 226 -26.03 -12.36 -28.02
CA ALA A 226 -25.05 -13.02 -27.17
C ALA A 226 -25.50 -12.92 -25.70
N LEU A 227 -25.11 -13.91 -24.89
CA LEU A 227 -25.33 -13.85 -23.45
C LEU A 227 -24.48 -12.75 -22.83
N ALA A 228 -25.09 -12.02 -21.89
CA ALA A 228 -24.44 -11.07 -21.01
C ALA A 228 -23.17 -11.68 -20.37
N SER A 229 -22.03 -11.00 -20.54
CA SER A 229 -20.73 -11.43 -20.04
C SER A 229 -19.79 -10.25 -19.84
N CYS A 230 -19.29 -10.13 -18.62
CA CYS A 230 -18.16 -9.27 -18.29
C CYS A 230 -17.00 -9.45 -19.28
N GLY A 231 -16.40 -8.33 -19.69
CA GLY A 231 -15.33 -8.25 -20.67
C GLY A 231 -15.81 -8.10 -22.13
N ASP A 232 -17.10 -7.83 -22.39
CA ASP A 232 -17.63 -7.72 -23.77
C ASP A 232 -17.68 -6.29 -24.35
N GLY A 233 -17.49 -5.28 -23.49
CA GLY A 233 -17.46 -3.85 -23.83
C GLY A 233 -18.77 -3.09 -23.51
N LEU A 234 -19.76 -3.75 -22.90
CA LEU A 234 -21.09 -3.20 -22.65
C LEU A 234 -21.50 -3.40 -21.18
N VAL A 235 -21.45 -2.35 -20.34
CA VAL A 235 -21.87 -2.41 -18.92
C VAL A 235 -23.34 -2.84 -18.78
N GLN A 236 -23.57 -4.06 -18.26
CA GLN A 236 -24.88 -4.71 -18.19
C GLN A 236 -25.55 -4.62 -16.79
N PRO A 237 -26.87 -4.90 -16.67
CA PRO A 237 -27.62 -4.71 -15.42
C PRO A 237 -27.29 -5.71 -14.29
N GLY A 238 -26.17 -5.46 -13.63
CA GLY A 238 -25.59 -6.26 -12.54
C GLY A 238 -24.12 -5.93 -12.28
N GLU A 239 -23.49 -5.27 -13.26
CA GLU A 239 -22.09 -4.89 -13.32
C GLU A 239 -21.90 -3.44 -12.82
N GLU A 240 -20.71 -3.13 -12.30
CA GLU A 240 -20.32 -1.77 -11.89
C GLU A 240 -19.45 -1.09 -12.98
N CYS A 241 -18.76 -1.88 -13.78
CA CYS A 241 -17.97 -1.50 -14.94
C CYS A 241 -17.93 -2.66 -15.96
N ASP A 242 -17.49 -2.34 -17.18
CA ASP A 242 -16.98 -3.26 -18.20
C ASP A 242 -16.06 -2.41 -19.09
N ASP A 243 -14.87 -2.92 -19.45
CA ASP A 243 -13.90 -2.22 -20.31
C ASP A 243 -13.61 -2.95 -21.65
N GLY A 244 -14.24 -4.11 -21.87
CA GLY A 244 -14.05 -4.97 -23.04
C GLY A 244 -12.87 -5.95 -22.98
N ASN A 245 -12.39 -6.33 -21.78
CA ASN A 245 -11.23 -7.22 -21.66
C ASN A 245 -11.21 -8.10 -20.38
N ASP A 246 -10.32 -9.12 -20.37
CA ASP A 246 -10.17 -10.14 -19.31
C ASP A 246 -8.93 -9.87 -18.40
N VAL A 247 -8.68 -8.63 -17.97
CA VAL A 247 -7.45 -8.26 -17.21
C VAL A 247 -7.77 -7.53 -15.91
N ASP A 248 -7.62 -8.24 -14.79
CA ASP A 248 -7.87 -7.70 -13.43
C ASP A 248 -6.92 -6.56 -12.98
N THR A 249 -6.09 -5.97 -13.86
CA THR A 249 -5.04 -4.97 -13.49
C THR A 249 -5.19 -3.62 -14.19
N ASP A 250 -6.39 -3.31 -14.67
CA ASP A 250 -6.75 -2.00 -15.27
C ASP A 250 -7.95 -1.36 -14.53
N GLU A 251 -8.97 -0.84 -15.23
CA GLU A 251 -10.07 -0.07 -14.62
C GLU A 251 -11.24 -0.98 -14.18
N CYS A 252 -11.28 -2.25 -14.63
CA CYS A 252 -12.35 -3.19 -14.30
C CYS A 252 -11.85 -4.62 -14.04
N LEU A 253 -12.32 -5.27 -12.97
CA LEU A 253 -11.99 -6.68 -12.69
C LEU A 253 -12.80 -7.63 -13.59
N THR A 254 -12.31 -8.86 -13.81
CA THR A 254 -13.03 -9.94 -14.51
C THR A 254 -14.34 -10.38 -13.83
N THR A 255 -14.64 -9.82 -12.65
CA THR A 255 -15.93 -9.96 -11.94
C THR A 255 -16.89 -8.78 -12.17
N CYS A 256 -16.54 -7.85 -13.06
CA CYS A 256 -17.25 -6.59 -13.36
C CYS A 256 -17.59 -5.75 -12.12
N LEU A 257 -16.58 -5.65 -11.26
CA LEU A 257 -16.48 -4.68 -10.16
C LEU A 257 -15.34 -3.71 -10.51
N SER A 258 -15.50 -2.43 -10.19
CA SER A 258 -14.45 -1.44 -10.45
C SER A 258 -13.21 -1.77 -9.64
N ALA A 259 -12.05 -1.82 -10.31
CA ALA A 259 -10.79 -2.14 -9.64
C ALA A 259 -10.48 -1.10 -8.56
N SER A 260 -10.14 -1.54 -7.35
CA SER A 260 -10.05 -0.69 -6.17
C SER A 260 -9.10 -1.24 -5.11
N CYS A 261 -8.26 -0.36 -4.57
CA CYS A 261 -7.33 -0.66 -3.48
C CYS A 261 -7.95 -1.52 -2.36
N GLY A 262 -7.38 -2.71 -2.17
CA GLY A 262 -7.82 -3.77 -1.28
C GLY A 262 -8.58 -4.93 -1.96
N ASP A 263 -8.56 -5.06 -3.29
CA ASP A 263 -9.28 -6.11 -4.02
C ASP A 263 -8.47 -7.38 -4.36
N GLY A 264 -7.13 -7.29 -4.35
CA GLY A 264 -6.19 -8.37 -4.61
C GLY A 264 -5.32 -8.17 -5.86
N PHE A 265 -5.53 -7.11 -6.65
CA PHE A 265 -4.88 -6.89 -7.93
C PHE A 265 -4.22 -5.50 -8.03
N VAL A 266 -2.99 -5.45 -8.55
CA VAL A 266 -2.22 -4.19 -8.62
C VAL A 266 -2.42 -3.52 -9.98
N GLN A 267 -3.13 -2.40 -10.01
CA GLN A 267 -3.39 -1.60 -11.20
C GLN A 267 -2.12 -0.88 -11.71
N GLU A 268 -1.74 -1.10 -12.98
CA GLU A 268 -0.45 -0.61 -13.47
C GLU A 268 -0.42 0.93 -13.58
N ASN A 269 0.48 1.57 -12.82
CA ASN A 269 0.67 3.03 -12.73
C ASN A 269 -0.43 3.81 -11.97
N VAL A 270 -1.44 3.14 -11.41
CA VAL A 270 -2.39 3.74 -10.47
C VAL A 270 -1.85 3.64 -9.03
N GLU A 271 -1.35 2.46 -8.65
CA GLU A 271 -0.88 2.17 -7.29
C GLU A 271 0.47 1.42 -7.25
N LEU A 272 0.97 1.11 -6.04
CA LEU A 272 2.30 0.53 -5.83
C LEU A 272 2.29 -0.87 -5.22
N CYS A 273 1.18 -1.26 -4.58
CA CYS A 273 0.92 -2.59 -4.04
C CYS A 273 -0.59 -2.78 -3.88
N ASP A 274 -1.00 -4.03 -3.75
CA ASP A 274 -2.31 -4.49 -3.27
C ASP A 274 -2.09 -5.90 -2.70
N ASP A 275 -2.79 -6.25 -1.63
CA ASP A 275 -2.78 -7.59 -1.00
C ASP A 275 -4.19 -8.10 -0.60
N GLY A 276 -5.24 -7.51 -1.18
CA GLY A 276 -6.64 -7.94 -1.05
C GLY A 276 -7.28 -7.64 0.29
N ASN A 277 -6.78 -6.63 1.01
CA ASN A 277 -7.21 -6.32 2.36
C ASN A 277 -6.99 -4.84 2.77
N ALA A 278 -7.18 -4.52 4.05
CA ALA A 278 -7.05 -3.15 4.58
C ALA A 278 -6.51 -3.16 6.04
N ASP A 279 -5.57 -4.05 6.33
CA ASP A 279 -4.83 -4.09 7.60
C ASP A 279 -3.51 -3.35 7.43
N GLU A 280 -3.49 -2.08 7.82
CA GLU A 280 -2.34 -1.16 7.70
C GLU A 280 -1.01 -1.72 8.27
N SER A 281 -1.05 -2.80 9.07
CA SER A 281 0.12 -3.41 9.71
C SER A 281 0.89 -4.44 8.87
N ASP A 282 0.50 -4.71 7.63
CA ASP A 282 1.17 -5.67 6.74
C ASP A 282 2.10 -5.04 5.68
N GLY A 283 1.87 -5.31 4.39
CA GLY A 283 2.71 -4.87 3.27
C GLY A 283 2.21 -3.64 2.53
N CYS A 284 0.90 -3.35 2.62
CA CYS A 284 0.25 -2.29 1.88
C CYS A 284 -0.79 -1.56 2.74
N THR A 285 -0.73 -0.22 2.79
CA THR A 285 -1.75 0.57 3.51
C THR A 285 -3.01 0.76 2.67
N SER A 286 -4.10 1.24 3.25
CA SER A 286 -5.34 1.59 2.54
C SER A 286 -5.21 2.77 1.52
N LEU A 287 -3.98 3.16 1.19
CA LEU A 287 -3.61 4.11 0.13
C LEU A 287 -2.95 3.38 -1.07
N CYS A 288 -2.89 2.05 -1.02
CA CYS A 288 -2.19 1.15 -1.95
C CYS A 288 -0.75 1.55 -2.25
N ALA A 289 -0.07 1.92 -1.16
CA ALA A 289 1.35 2.18 -1.07
C ALA A 289 1.95 1.44 0.13
N PRO A 290 3.24 1.06 0.08
CA PRO A 290 3.95 0.56 1.25
C PRO A 290 4.02 1.65 2.34
N SER A 291 3.86 1.24 3.61
CA SER A 291 3.85 2.13 4.78
C SER A 291 4.94 3.21 4.76
N ALA A 292 4.56 4.49 4.90
CA ALA A 292 5.48 5.62 4.86
C ALA A 292 5.32 6.56 6.06
N CYS A 293 6.44 7.04 6.59
CA CYS A 293 6.53 7.88 7.79
C CYS A 293 6.01 9.33 7.64
N ASP A 294 5.19 9.59 6.63
CA ASP A 294 4.51 10.87 6.34
C ASP A 294 3.21 10.71 5.52
N ASP A 295 2.58 9.52 5.54
CA ASP A 295 1.30 9.24 4.85
C ASP A 295 0.04 9.53 5.70
N GLY A 296 0.18 9.70 7.02
CA GLY A 296 -0.91 9.99 7.95
C GLY A 296 -1.71 8.77 8.43
N ILE A 297 -1.29 7.56 8.07
CA ILE A 297 -1.78 6.28 8.59
C ILE A 297 -0.82 5.79 9.70
N LYS A 298 -1.17 4.71 10.39
CA LYS A 298 -0.22 3.97 11.23
C LYS A 298 0.15 2.68 10.52
N GLY A 299 1.25 2.69 9.77
CA GLY A 299 1.64 1.61 8.87
C GLY A 299 2.68 0.62 9.46
N GLY A 300 2.66 -0.63 9.01
CA GLY A 300 3.76 -1.60 9.18
C GLY A 300 4.28 -1.75 10.62
N ASP A 301 5.53 -1.37 10.87
CA ASP A 301 6.20 -1.51 12.18
C ASP A 301 6.11 -0.26 13.08
N GLU A 302 5.31 0.74 12.72
CA GLU A 302 5.13 1.97 13.50
C GLU A 302 4.52 1.74 14.89
N SER A 303 4.79 2.68 15.80
CA SER A 303 4.21 2.70 17.15
C SER A 303 2.94 3.55 17.23
N ASP A 304 2.90 4.67 16.53
CA ASP A 304 1.77 5.59 16.36
C ASP A 304 1.84 6.18 14.94
N VAL A 305 0.80 6.88 14.48
CA VAL A 305 0.74 7.50 13.15
C VAL A 305 1.99 8.32 12.86
N ASP A 306 2.64 8.03 11.73
CA ASP A 306 3.90 8.60 11.20
C ASP A 306 5.16 8.40 12.08
N CYS A 307 5.16 7.50 13.10
CA CYS A 307 6.33 7.38 14.01
C CYS A 307 6.55 6.04 14.74
N GLY A 308 7.81 5.81 15.14
CA GLY A 308 8.29 4.59 15.81
C GLY A 308 8.76 3.52 14.81
N GLY A 309 9.13 2.33 15.30
CA GLY A 309 9.59 1.24 14.45
C GLY A 309 10.83 1.61 13.61
N SER A 310 10.66 1.58 12.29
CA SER A 310 11.62 2.03 11.28
C SER A 310 11.62 3.54 11.01
N CYS A 311 10.58 4.25 11.45
CA CYS A 311 10.33 5.67 11.22
C CYS A 311 11.00 6.60 12.25
N GLY A 312 10.69 7.90 12.19
CA GLY A 312 11.19 8.92 13.11
C GLY A 312 10.70 8.70 14.56
N PRO A 313 11.40 9.25 15.57
CA PRO A 313 10.98 9.12 16.96
C PRO A 313 9.73 9.96 17.25
N CYS A 314 8.75 9.32 17.86
CA CYS A 314 7.48 9.89 18.29
C CYS A 314 7.61 11.05 19.28
N GLU A 315 6.68 12.00 19.19
CA GLU A 315 6.53 13.12 20.13
C GLU A 315 5.93 12.69 21.48
N LEU A 316 5.82 13.62 22.43
CA LEU A 316 5.20 13.35 23.74
C LEU A 316 3.69 13.09 23.60
N GLY A 317 3.18 12.10 24.35
CA GLY A 317 1.77 11.69 24.33
C GLY A 317 1.39 10.72 23.21
N LYS A 318 2.28 10.48 22.24
CA LYS A 318 2.15 9.44 21.20
C LYS A 318 2.43 8.03 21.78
N ALA A 319 1.89 6.99 21.14
CA ALA A 319 2.12 5.59 21.51
C ALA A 319 3.56 5.12 21.20
N CYS A 320 4.01 4.07 21.89
CA CYS A 320 5.35 3.49 21.77
C CYS A 320 5.41 2.04 22.28
N THR A 321 6.39 1.27 21.81
CA THR A 321 6.71 -0.08 22.32
C THR A 321 8.02 -0.10 23.13
N GLU A 322 9.00 0.72 22.76
CA GLU A 322 10.31 0.85 23.37
C GLU A 322 10.69 2.32 23.57
N GLY A 323 11.45 2.63 24.62
CA GLY A 323 11.89 4.00 24.89
C GLY A 323 12.74 4.64 23.78
N LYS A 324 13.40 3.83 22.93
CA LYS A 324 14.18 4.32 21.76
C LYS A 324 13.32 5.08 20.74
N GLU A 325 12.02 4.79 20.70
CA GLU A 325 11.06 5.29 19.71
C GLU A 325 10.51 6.66 20.12
N CYS A 326 10.73 7.10 21.35
CA CYS A 326 10.29 8.41 21.83
C CYS A 326 11.42 9.43 21.70
N GLY A 327 11.11 10.66 21.27
CA GLY A 327 12.07 11.77 21.28
C GLY A 327 12.61 12.12 22.69
N SER A 328 11.85 11.75 23.73
CA SER A 328 12.22 11.83 25.15
C SER A 328 13.10 10.68 25.65
N TYR A 329 13.32 9.65 24.82
CA TYR A 329 13.95 8.37 25.16
C TYR A 329 13.23 7.58 26.28
N VAL A 330 11.96 7.89 26.60
CA VAL A 330 11.15 7.22 27.63
C VAL A 330 9.76 6.88 27.11
N CYS A 331 9.50 5.59 26.98
CA CYS A 331 8.18 5.01 26.82
C CYS A 331 7.74 4.47 28.19
N ASP A 332 6.62 4.96 28.73
CA ASP A 332 6.01 4.42 29.95
C ASP A 332 4.52 4.13 29.72
N ALA A 333 4.04 3.01 30.25
CA ALA A 333 2.69 2.47 30.00
C ALA A 333 2.27 2.37 28.50
N GLY A 334 3.22 2.38 27.57
CA GLY A 334 2.97 2.39 26.11
C GLY A 334 2.80 3.78 25.49
N VAL A 335 3.16 4.85 26.21
CA VAL A 335 3.08 6.26 25.77
C VAL A 335 4.41 6.97 25.99
N CYS A 336 4.80 7.84 25.06
CA CYS A 336 6.00 8.66 25.14
C CYS A 336 5.83 9.78 26.19
N VAL A 337 6.65 9.75 27.24
CA VAL A 337 6.61 10.70 28.37
C VAL A 337 7.98 11.31 28.63
N LEU A 338 8.06 12.37 29.42
CA LEU A 338 9.36 12.90 29.89
C LEU A 338 9.95 12.01 30.99
N GLY A 339 11.27 11.84 30.95
CA GLY A 339 11.97 11.07 31.97
C GLY A 339 12.18 11.86 33.26
N ALA A 340 11.84 11.26 34.41
CA ALA A 340 11.98 11.88 35.74
C ALA A 340 13.41 12.31 36.16
N SER A 341 14.42 11.93 35.37
CA SER A 341 15.83 12.29 35.51
C SER A 341 16.61 11.66 34.34
N CYS A 342 17.89 12.02 34.20
CA CYS A 342 18.79 11.29 33.29
C CYS A 342 18.91 9.80 33.65
N LEU A 343 18.68 9.41 34.91
CA LEU A 343 18.63 8.00 35.31
C LEU A 343 17.35 7.31 34.81
N ALA A 344 16.20 7.98 34.84
CA ALA A 344 14.96 7.44 34.28
C ALA A 344 15.12 7.19 32.77
N ILE A 345 15.62 8.19 32.04
CA ILE A 345 15.97 8.07 30.62
C ILE A 345 16.93 6.90 30.37
N LYS A 346 18.03 6.81 31.14
CA LYS A 346 19.03 5.74 31.01
C LYS A 346 18.48 4.35 31.34
N THR A 347 17.41 4.26 32.12
CA THR A 347 16.76 3.01 32.52
C THR A 347 15.76 2.55 31.47
N ALA A 348 14.95 3.46 30.93
CA ALA A 348 14.04 3.16 29.82
C ALA A 348 14.79 2.86 28.52
N THR A 349 15.82 3.65 28.20
CA THR A 349 16.65 3.47 27.01
C THR A 349 18.14 3.40 27.38
N PRO A 350 18.69 2.20 27.61
CA PRO A 350 20.13 2.01 27.91
C PRO A 350 21.07 2.55 26.82
N ALA A 351 20.60 2.70 25.58
CA ALA A 351 21.35 3.27 24.46
C ALA A 351 21.35 4.81 24.40
N ALA A 352 20.57 5.50 25.26
CA ALA A 352 20.36 6.95 25.17
C ALA A 352 21.68 7.76 25.13
N PRO A 353 21.78 8.79 24.26
CA PRO A 353 23.03 9.50 24.03
C PRO A 353 23.42 10.41 25.21
N THR A 354 24.72 10.57 25.46
CA THR A 354 25.24 11.66 26.30
C THR A 354 25.04 12.99 25.58
N GLY A 355 24.29 13.91 26.17
CA GLY A 355 23.85 15.12 25.49
C GLY A 355 22.89 15.97 26.34
N LEU A 356 22.22 16.91 25.68
CA LEU A 356 21.07 17.62 26.25
C LEU A 356 19.82 16.72 26.16
N HIS A 357 19.00 16.74 27.21
CA HIS A 357 17.70 16.06 27.28
C HIS A 357 16.73 16.95 28.06
N THR A 358 15.46 16.95 27.68
CA THR A 358 14.38 17.47 28.53
C THR A 358 14.04 16.43 29.59
N ILE A 359 13.95 16.86 30.85
CA ILE A 359 13.45 16.05 31.97
C ILE A 359 12.34 16.81 32.69
N ASP A 360 11.52 16.07 33.41
CA ASP A 360 10.46 16.62 34.26
C ASP A 360 10.63 16.02 35.66
N LEU A 361 10.88 16.83 36.68
CA LEU A 361 11.34 16.33 37.98
C LEU A 361 10.22 15.84 38.90
N ASP A 362 8.98 16.25 38.65
CA ASP A 362 7.79 15.87 39.42
C ASP A 362 6.59 15.43 38.56
N GLY A 363 6.68 15.53 37.22
CA GLY A 363 5.68 15.02 36.28
C GLY A 363 4.50 15.96 36.13
N ASP A 364 3.28 15.48 36.37
CA ASP A 364 2.06 16.31 36.48
C ASP A 364 2.04 17.26 37.70
N GLY A 365 3.22 17.67 38.18
CA GLY A 365 3.46 18.57 39.30
C GLY A 365 3.40 20.06 38.93
N PRO A 366 3.70 20.94 39.91
CA PRO A 366 3.72 22.40 39.70
C PRO A 366 5.03 22.97 39.14
N GLU A 367 6.13 22.19 39.07
CA GLU A 367 7.35 22.64 38.40
C GLU A 367 7.31 22.33 36.90
N PRO A 368 7.97 23.14 36.04
CA PRO A 368 7.97 22.88 34.60
C PRO A 368 9.05 21.88 34.19
N GLU A 369 8.85 21.25 33.04
CA GLU A 369 9.90 20.56 32.28
C GLU A 369 11.14 21.44 32.09
N MET A 370 12.32 20.82 32.04
CA MET A 370 13.59 21.54 31.92
C MET A 370 14.67 20.79 31.14
N GLU A 371 15.43 21.54 30.34
CA GLU A 371 16.64 21.05 29.69
C GLU A 371 17.77 20.84 30.73
N VAL A 372 18.35 19.65 30.70
CA VAL A 372 19.56 19.28 31.46
C VAL A 372 20.58 18.60 30.56
N TYR A 373 21.83 18.52 31.04
CA TYR A 373 22.86 17.72 30.41
C TYR A 373 22.99 16.37 31.11
N CYS A 374 22.80 15.30 30.35
CA CYS A 374 22.89 13.93 30.82
C CYS A 374 24.21 13.28 30.39
N ASP A 375 25.01 12.81 31.37
CA ASP A 375 26.07 11.86 31.06
C ASP A 375 25.51 10.42 31.14
N MET A 376 25.40 9.79 29.96
CA MET A 376 24.88 8.44 29.77
C MET A 376 25.98 7.38 29.65
N LYS A 377 27.25 7.72 29.91
CA LYS A 377 28.43 6.86 29.69
C LYS A 377 29.28 6.66 30.96
N THR A 378 29.63 7.74 31.68
CA THR A 378 30.55 7.66 32.82
C THR A 378 29.95 6.82 33.96
N ASP A 379 30.69 5.82 34.47
CA ASP A 379 30.24 4.95 35.59
C ASP A 379 28.84 4.30 35.33
N GLY A 380 28.56 3.94 34.07
CA GLY A 380 27.27 3.38 33.64
C GLY A 380 26.20 4.43 33.27
N GLY A 381 26.48 5.72 33.44
CA GLY A 381 25.61 6.82 33.02
C GLY A 381 24.40 7.08 33.91
N GLY A 382 23.48 7.90 33.40
CA GLY A 382 22.27 8.34 34.10
C GLY A 382 22.49 9.55 35.01
N TRP A 383 23.55 10.34 34.78
CA TRP A 383 23.92 11.47 35.65
C TRP A 383 23.30 12.78 35.16
N THR A 384 22.50 13.44 35.99
CA THR A 384 21.92 14.77 35.72
C THR A 384 22.87 15.87 36.18
N LEU A 385 23.32 16.74 35.26
CA LEU A 385 24.10 17.93 35.61
C LEU A 385 23.26 18.92 36.41
N VAL A 386 23.75 19.37 37.57
CA VAL A 386 23.08 20.40 38.39
C VAL A 386 23.88 21.70 38.50
N GLN A 387 25.21 21.67 38.31
CA GLN A 387 26.05 22.88 38.23
C GLN A 387 27.30 22.64 37.38
N ARG A 388 27.63 23.61 36.51
CA ARG A 388 28.87 23.69 35.71
C ARG A 388 29.41 25.11 35.75
N THR A 389 30.66 25.26 36.17
CA THR A 389 31.44 26.51 35.95
C THR A 389 32.48 26.29 34.87
N VAL A 390 32.75 27.31 34.05
CA VAL A 390 33.69 27.23 32.92
C VAL A 390 34.73 28.35 32.98
N TRP A 391 35.85 28.18 32.28
CA TRP A 391 36.92 29.19 32.14
C TRP A 391 36.55 30.30 31.13
N GLU A 392 35.34 30.83 31.24
CA GLU A 392 34.89 32.04 30.55
C GLU A 392 34.15 32.92 31.56
N PRO A 393 34.69 34.11 31.90
CA PRO A 393 34.04 34.98 32.87
C PRO A 393 32.68 35.53 32.43
N ALA A 394 32.44 35.79 31.15
CA ALA A 394 31.14 36.26 30.67
C ALA A 394 30.03 35.22 30.92
N GLU A 395 30.34 33.95 30.70
CA GLU A 395 29.45 32.81 30.94
C GLU A 395 29.18 32.61 32.43
N THR A 396 30.22 32.63 33.26
CA THR A 396 30.11 32.14 34.64
C THR A 396 29.84 33.25 35.69
N MET A 397 30.08 34.53 35.37
CA MET A 397 29.70 35.69 36.22
C MET A 397 28.20 35.67 36.63
N PRO A 398 27.23 35.37 35.75
CA PRO A 398 25.81 35.19 36.11
C PRO A 398 25.52 34.25 37.29
N LEU A 399 26.37 33.25 37.55
CA LEU A 399 26.12 32.29 38.63
C LEU A 399 26.31 32.88 40.04
N PHE A 400 26.92 34.07 40.18
CA PHE A 400 27.19 34.75 41.46
C PHE A 400 25.93 35.35 42.11
N THR A 401 25.00 34.49 42.54
CA THR A 401 23.75 34.90 43.17
C THR A 401 23.82 34.90 44.70
N GLY A 402 22.87 35.61 45.31
CA GLY A 402 22.48 35.39 46.71
C GLY A 402 21.69 34.09 46.90
N ILE A 403 21.28 33.80 48.13
CA ILE A 403 20.66 32.52 48.54
C ILE A 403 19.24 32.33 47.98
N ALA A 404 18.43 33.39 47.92
CA ALA A 404 17.11 33.32 47.30
C ALA A 404 17.21 33.00 45.79
N ALA A 405 18.00 33.80 45.07
CA ALA A 405 18.27 33.57 43.65
C ALA A 405 19.16 32.33 43.37
N TRP A 406 19.74 31.67 44.39
CA TRP A 406 20.30 30.32 44.25
C TRP A 406 19.20 29.25 44.32
N THR A 407 18.27 29.41 45.26
CA THR A 407 17.17 28.47 45.51
C THR A 407 16.18 28.46 44.35
N ASP A 408 15.80 29.64 43.85
CA ASP A 408 14.61 29.81 43.01
C ASP A 408 14.90 29.97 41.50
N MET A 409 16.16 30.18 41.10
CA MET A 409 16.52 30.49 39.70
C MET A 409 17.53 29.50 39.12
N THR A 410 17.16 28.88 38.00
CA THR A 410 18.10 28.22 37.08
C THR A 410 18.81 29.30 36.27
N VAL A 411 20.13 29.18 36.08
CA VAL A 411 20.97 30.22 35.44
C VAL A 411 21.95 29.59 34.46
N GLY A 412 22.12 30.21 33.29
CA GLY A 412 22.99 29.73 32.22
C GLY A 412 22.31 28.70 31.32
N SER A 413 23.08 27.84 30.66
CA SER A 413 22.58 26.77 29.79
C SER A 413 23.32 25.46 30.08
N ALA A 414 22.59 24.35 30.08
CA ALA A 414 23.18 23.02 30.33
C ALA A 414 24.11 22.56 29.20
N ALA A 415 24.11 23.26 28.05
CA ALA A 415 24.90 22.90 26.87
C ALA A 415 26.40 22.73 27.16
N PRO A 416 27.11 21.87 26.39
CA PRO A 416 28.55 21.67 26.55
C PRO A 416 29.34 22.99 26.57
N ALA A 417 30.29 23.10 27.50
CA ALA A 417 31.15 24.27 27.71
C ALA A 417 30.44 25.61 28.02
N LYS A 418 29.14 25.62 28.31
CA LYS A 418 28.41 26.78 28.88
C LYS A 418 28.44 26.78 30.40
N ALA A 419 28.28 27.93 31.04
CA ALA A 419 28.02 27.94 32.49
C ALA A 419 26.58 27.50 32.77
N TYR A 420 26.36 26.75 33.85
CA TYR A 420 25.05 26.26 34.25
C TYR A 420 24.90 26.16 35.76
N ARG A 421 23.68 26.41 36.25
CA ARG A 421 23.24 25.98 37.56
C ARG A 421 21.72 25.82 37.59
N MET A 422 21.24 24.61 37.84
CA MET A 422 19.85 24.30 38.17
C MET A 422 19.43 24.99 39.48
N ALA A 423 18.19 25.48 39.59
CA ALA A 423 17.69 26.12 40.82
C ALA A 423 17.76 25.16 42.02
N GLY A 424 18.25 25.66 43.16
CA GLY A 424 18.51 24.87 44.36
C GLY A 424 17.29 24.12 44.93
N LYS A 425 16.07 24.59 44.66
CA LYS A 425 14.80 23.94 45.03
C LYS A 425 14.62 22.56 44.38
N HIS A 426 15.16 22.34 43.19
CA HIS A 426 15.08 21.07 42.47
C HIS A 426 16.10 20.04 42.96
N TRP A 427 17.24 20.50 43.52
CA TRP A 427 18.32 19.61 43.89
C TRP A 427 17.89 18.53 44.90
N PRO A 428 17.06 18.78 45.94
CA PRO A 428 16.56 17.73 46.83
C PRO A 428 15.84 16.59 46.12
N ILE A 429 15.03 16.86 45.09
CA ILE A 429 14.26 15.84 44.34
C ILE A 429 15.23 14.82 43.73
N LEU A 430 16.31 15.32 43.12
CA LEU A 430 17.37 14.51 42.54
C LEU A 430 18.29 13.80 43.56
N ASN A 431 18.23 14.12 44.87
CA ASN A 431 19.43 14.02 45.73
C ASN A 431 19.23 13.52 47.18
N VAL A 432 18.15 12.81 47.48
CA VAL A 432 17.99 12.10 48.76
C VAL A 432 18.60 10.70 48.67
N GLN A 433 19.69 10.46 49.40
CA GLN A 433 20.44 9.18 49.45
C GLN A 433 20.99 8.69 48.11
N LYS A 434 21.25 9.63 47.18
CA LYS A 434 21.69 9.33 45.81
C LYS A 434 23.21 9.21 45.67
N ARG A 435 23.66 8.95 44.44
CA ARG A 435 25.07 9.02 44.03
C ARG A 435 25.35 10.42 43.50
N HIS A 436 26.60 10.86 43.66
CA HIS A 436 27.07 12.16 43.21
C HIS A 436 28.28 11.95 42.32
N LEU A 437 28.38 12.64 41.19
CA LEU A 437 29.56 12.67 40.34
C LEU A 437 30.11 14.09 40.29
N LEU A 438 31.39 14.23 40.61
CA LEU A 438 32.12 15.49 40.57
C LEU A 438 33.27 15.36 39.57
N ALA A 439 33.20 16.13 38.48
CA ALA A 439 34.18 16.13 37.40
C ALA A 439 34.98 17.44 37.38
N HIS A 440 36.31 17.35 37.38
CA HIS A 440 37.22 18.49 37.24
C HIS A 440 38.05 18.35 35.97
N TYR A 441 37.93 19.30 35.05
CA TYR A 441 38.69 19.33 33.80
C TYR A 441 39.89 20.27 34.00
N LEU A 442 41.04 19.72 34.41
CA LEU A 442 42.19 20.53 34.83
C LEU A 442 42.88 21.23 33.65
N ARG A 443 43.45 22.42 33.92
CA ARG A 443 44.18 23.24 32.94
C ARG A 443 45.67 23.30 33.25
N LYS A 444 46.53 22.94 32.29
CA LYS A 444 48.00 23.01 32.43
C LYS A 444 48.47 24.45 32.63
N SER A 445 49.47 24.67 33.50
CA SER A 445 50.03 26.01 33.77
C SER A 445 51.07 26.51 32.76
N GLY A 446 51.46 25.68 31.78
CA GLY A 446 52.40 26.08 30.72
C GLY A 446 51.68 26.70 29.53
N ASP A 447 51.03 25.85 28.74
CA ASP A 447 50.33 26.18 27.50
C ASP A 447 48.85 26.57 27.69
N GLY A 448 48.29 26.37 28.89
CA GLY A 448 46.86 26.58 29.15
C GLY A 448 45.94 25.54 28.49
N SER A 449 46.48 24.39 28.05
CA SER A 449 45.71 23.27 27.47
C SER A 449 44.95 22.48 28.53
N SER A 450 44.00 21.65 28.09
CA SER A 450 43.30 20.71 28.98
C SER A 450 44.14 19.48 29.28
N CYS A 451 44.12 19.05 30.54
CA CYS A 451 44.42 17.67 30.90
C CYS A 451 43.18 16.78 30.69
N GLY A 452 43.30 15.49 31.01
CA GLY A 452 42.13 14.63 31.17
C GLY A 452 41.24 15.08 32.35
N PRO A 453 39.96 14.69 32.36
CA PRO A 453 39.05 14.92 33.48
C PRO A 453 39.40 14.04 34.69
N LEU A 454 39.19 14.59 35.89
CA LEU A 454 39.18 13.87 37.16
C LEU A 454 37.75 13.66 37.64
N TYR A 455 37.30 12.40 37.67
CA TYR A 455 35.97 12.01 38.11
C TYR A 455 35.98 11.36 39.49
N TYR A 456 35.19 11.91 40.42
CA TYR A 456 35.01 11.37 41.76
C TYR A 456 33.53 11.04 42.02
N VAL A 457 33.26 9.89 42.62
CA VAL A 457 31.89 9.49 42.98
C VAL A 457 31.68 9.44 44.49
N GLY A 458 30.59 10.06 44.95
CA GLY A 458 30.01 9.90 46.29
C GLY A 458 28.79 8.97 46.28
N THR A 459 28.46 8.39 47.43
CA THR A 459 27.41 7.36 47.56
C THR A 459 26.69 7.46 48.90
N GLY A 460 25.36 7.49 48.88
CA GLY A 460 24.56 7.65 50.11
C GLY A 460 24.65 9.06 50.67
N GLY A 461 24.90 10.05 49.80
CA GLY A 461 24.94 11.43 50.21
C GLY A 461 23.56 12.05 50.35
N THR A 462 23.53 13.19 51.03
CA THR A 462 22.30 13.91 51.35
C THR A 462 22.53 15.39 51.18
N LEU A 463 21.75 16.02 50.31
CA LEU A 463 21.57 17.46 50.33
C LEU A 463 20.40 17.81 51.25
N ALA A 464 20.68 18.47 52.37
CA ALA A 464 19.64 19.00 53.25
C ALA A 464 19.47 20.49 53.00
N VAL A 465 18.30 20.89 52.48
CA VAL A 465 17.85 22.29 52.32
C VAL A 465 16.85 22.60 53.45
N ASN A 466 17.11 23.63 54.25
CA ASN A 466 16.20 24.08 55.31
C ASN A 466 16.26 25.61 55.44
N GLY A 467 15.33 26.29 54.77
CA GLY A 467 15.38 27.74 54.58
C GLY A 467 16.71 28.16 53.95
N ASN A 468 17.41 29.10 54.56
CA ASN A 468 18.69 29.62 54.06
C ASN A 468 19.91 28.73 54.41
N ASN A 469 19.72 27.60 55.10
CA ASN A 469 20.80 26.66 55.42
C ASN A 469 20.73 25.46 54.47
N VAL A 470 21.80 25.25 53.72
CA VAL A 470 21.94 24.10 52.81
C VAL A 470 23.27 23.41 53.10
N SER A 471 23.25 22.09 53.27
CA SER A 471 24.44 21.30 53.58
C SER A 471 24.51 20.01 52.76
N LEU A 472 25.73 19.58 52.44
CA LEU A 472 26.00 18.39 51.64
C LEU A 472 26.86 17.38 52.42
N ASN A 473 26.35 16.17 52.57
CA ASN A 473 27.03 15.06 53.25
C ASN A 473 27.18 13.86 52.31
N GLY A 474 28.10 12.94 52.61
CA GLY A 474 28.19 11.61 51.99
C GLY A 474 28.81 11.55 50.58
N LEU A 475 29.45 12.63 50.14
CA LEU A 475 30.59 12.48 49.22
C LEU A 475 31.66 11.60 49.90
N ALA A 476 32.33 10.75 49.11
CA ALA A 476 33.19 9.69 49.63
C ALA A 476 34.20 10.22 50.68
N SER A 477 34.45 9.43 51.73
CA SER A 477 35.28 9.80 52.90
C SER A 477 36.67 10.36 52.57
N ASN A 478 37.16 10.05 51.38
CA ASN A 478 38.47 10.44 50.87
C ASN A 478 38.45 11.81 50.17
N VAL A 479 37.30 12.29 49.68
CA VAL A 479 37.10 13.60 49.05
C VAL A 479 36.66 14.62 50.12
N ASN A 480 37.59 14.94 51.02
CA ASN A 480 37.39 15.81 52.19
C ASN A 480 37.20 17.31 51.86
N MET A 481 36.73 17.62 50.65
CA MET A 481 36.71 18.99 50.10
C MET A 481 35.31 19.63 50.21
N ILE A 482 34.27 18.80 50.36
CA ILE A 482 32.85 19.21 50.28
C ILE A 482 31.96 18.48 51.32
N ASN A 483 32.44 17.40 51.94
CA ASN A 483 31.63 16.60 52.88
C ASN A 483 31.43 17.31 54.22
N ASN A 484 30.18 17.47 54.66
CA ASN A 484 29.76 18.24 55.86
C ASN A 484 30.00 19.76 55.75
N THR A 485 30.15 20.31 54.55
CA THR A 485 30.20 21.77 54.36
C THR A 485 28.81 22.34 54.09
N ALA A 486 28.63 23.61 54.46
CA ALA A 486 27.42 24.37 54.14
C ALA A 486 27.64 25.22 52.89
N LEU A 487 26.58 25.37 52.09
CA LEU A 487 26.53 26.28 50.95
C LEU A 487 26.90 27.69 51.40
N SER A 488 27.70 28.38 50.59
CA SER A 488 27.93 29.81 50.72
C SER A 488 27.65 30.53 49.40
N THR A 489 27.06 31.72 49.53
CA THR A 489 26.56 32.58 48.45
C THR A 489 27.15 33.99 48.62
N THR A 490 26.70 34.97 47.85
CA THR A 490 27.13 36.37 48.04
C THR A 490 26.57 37.00 49.34
N ASP A 491 25.51 36.43 49.91
CA ASP A 491 24.74 36.97 51.04
C ASP A 491 24.63 36.02 52.26
N SER A 492 25.07 34.75 52.15
CA SER A 492 24.90 33.70 53.17
C SER A 492 26.06 32.70 53.22
N GLY A 493 26.10 31.91 54.29
CA GLY A 493 27.00 30.76 54.49
C GLY A 493 28.36 31.08 55.15
N PRO A 494 29.06 30.06 55.66
CA PRO A 494 30.31 30.23 56.43
C PRO A 494 31.47 30.78 55.60
N SER A 495 31.44 30.58 54.28
CA SER A 495 32.48 30.98 53.33
C SER A 495 32.02 32.14 52.43
N GLN A 496 31.03 32.93 52.86
CA GLN A 496 30.51 34.10 52.13
C GLN A 496 31.63 35.10 51.75
N VAL A 497 32.61 35.29 52.65
CA VAL A 497 33.79 36.12 52.37
C VAL A 497 34.56 35.58 51.16
N CYS A 498 34.71 34.26 51.04
CA CYS A 498 35.40 33.63 49.92
C CYS A 498 34.67 33.88 48.59
N VAL A 499 33.34 33.74 48.57
CA VAL A 499 32.48 34.04 47.41
C VAL A 499 32.64 35.50 46.97
N ASN A 500 32.48 36.44 47.92
CA ASN A 500 32.51 37.86 47.63
C ASN A 500 33.90 38.39 47.26
N THR A 501 34.95 37.88 47.90
CA THR A 501 36.34 38.28 47.64
C THR A 501 36.86 37.68 46.35
N HIS A 502 36.75 36.36 46.15
CA HIS A 502 37.40 35.65 45.05
C HIS A 502 36.54 35.45 43.80
N LYS A 503 35.25 35.84 43.86
CA LYS A 503 34.27 35.58 42.78
C LYS A 503 34.18 34.08 42.52
N GLY A 504 33.70 33.36 43.53
CA GLY A 504 33.41 31.93 43.46
C GLY A 504 31.90 31.69 43.36
N ALA A 505 31.47 30.76 42.51
CA ALA A 505 30.04 30.46 42.35
C ALA A 505 29.46 29.88 43.65
N PRO A 506 28.15 30.04 43.93
CA PRO A 506 27.50 29.40 45.07
C PRO A 506 27.91 27.93 45.21
N TRP A 507 28.54 27.59 46.34
CA TRP A 507 29.17 26.28 46.52
C TRP A 507 29.38 25.89 47.97
N PHE A 508 29.71 24.62 48.16
CA PHE A 508 29.88 23.90 49.41
C PHE A 508 31.36 23.95 49.86
N TYR A 509 31.81 25.15 50.21
CA TYR A 509 33.23 25.47 50.46
C TYR A 509 33.80 24.92 51.78
N SER A 510 34.79 24.03 51.69
CA SER A 510 35.71 23.73 52.81
C SER A 510 36.82 24.78 52.90
N GLY A 511 36.48 25.98 53.36
CA GLY A 511 37.35 27.16 53.32
C GLY A 511 37.52 27.76 51.92
N CYS A 512 38.28 28.86 51.80
CA CYS A 512 38.23 29.70 50.59
C CYS A 512 38.88 29.14 49.31
N CYS A 513 39.71 28.09 49.38
CA CYS A 513 40.59 27.69 48.26
C CYS A 513 40.83 26.16 48.09
N SER A 514 39.90 25.30 48.54
CA SER A 514 40.05 23.83 48.44
C SER A 514 39.48 23.26 47.14
N THR A 515 38.15 23.19 47.02
CA THR A 515 37.43 23.01 45.73
C THR A 515 36.57 24.25 45.49
N CYS A 516 37.13 25.20 44.75
CA CYS A 516 36.45 26.44 44.45
C CYS A 516 36.07 26.48 42.97
N PRO A 517 34.78 26.62 42.64
CA PRO A 517 34.33 26.93 41.29
C PRO A 517 34.61 28.42 40.98
N THR A 518 35.90 28.76 41.01
CA THR A 518 36.49 30.06 40.69
C THR A 518 37.18 29.98 39.35
N PHE A 519 36.85 30.90 38.47
CA PHE A 519 37.34 31.04 37.10
C PHE A 519 38.05 32.40 36.95
N ALA A 520 38.87 32.59 35.93
CA ALA A 520 39.64 33.83 35.79
C ALA A 520 38.77 35.05 35.50
N GLY A 521 38.72 35.96 36.46
CA GLY A 521 38.21 37.33 36.31
C GLY A 521 38.95 38.27 37.26
N ALA A 522 39.96 38.98 36.75
CA ALA A 522 40.74 40.03 37.42
C ALA A 522 41.52 39.71 38.72
N TYR A 523 41.24 38.62 39.47
CA TYR A 523 41.76 38.49 40.84
C TYR A 523 43.20 37.98 40.99
N TRP A 524 43.70 37.12 40.09
CA TRP A 524 45.04 36.53 40.20
C TRP A 524 45.81 36.57 38.87
N PRO A 525 47.02 37.16 38.81
CA PRO A 525 47.92 37.06 37.66
C PRO A 525 48.78 35.78 37.67
N GLU A 526 48.73 34.99 38.74
CA GLU A 526 49.49 33.75 38.94
C GLU A 526 48.57 32.57 39.30
N PRO A 527 48.95 31.31 39.00
CA PRO A 527 48.16 30.12 39.30
C PRO A 527 47.81 29.95 40.79
N HIS A 528 46.52 29.97 41.14
CA HIS A 528 46.10 29.60 42.50
C HIS A 528 46.10 28.07 42.65
N PRO A 529 46.85 27.48 43.61
CA PRO A 529 46.79 26.04 43.86
C PRO A 529 45.41 25.64 44.40
N MET A 530 44.81 24.60 43.84
CA MET A 530 43.70 23.88 44.48
C MET A 530 44.28 23.05 45.63
N VAL A 531 44.10 23.51 46.86
CA VAL A 531 44.82 22.91 48.00
C VAL A 531 44.11 21.64 48.48
N ASN A 532 44.90 20.63 48.86
CA ASN A 532 44.51 19.46 49.65
C ASN A 532 43.89 18.24 48.92
N TYR A 533 44.27 17.96 47.67
CA TYR A 533 44.14 16.60 47.11
C TYR A 533 45.14 15.66 47.79
N THR A 534 44.68 14.71 48.62
CA THR A 534 45.59 13.67 49.14
C THR A 534 45.92 12.67 48.03
N VAL A 535 47.22 12.50 47.73
CA VAL A 535 47.72 11.71 46.57
C VAL A 535 47.35 10.22 46.58
N SER A 536 46.80 9.72 47.68
CA SER A 536 46.26 8.37 47.86
C SER A 536 44.86 8.15 47.27
N VAL A 537 44.10 9.20 46.96
CA VAL A 537 42.72 9.09 46.48
C VAL A 537 42.73 8.93 44.97
N LYS A 538 42.21 7.80 44.48
CA LYS A 538 42.08 7.52 43.04
C LYS A 538 40.76 8.07 42.49
N ASP A 539 40.74 8.36 41.19
CA ASP A 539 39.50 8.57 40.43
C ASP A 539 38.73 7.24 40.24
N ILE A 540 37.53 7.30 39.64
CA ILE A 540 36.71 6.12 39.35
C ILE A 540 37.36 5.11 38.39
N PHE A 541 38.39 5.51 37.63
CA PHE A 541 39.14 4.65 36.72
C PHE A 541 40.41 4.07 37.36
N GLY A 542 40.68 4.42 38.62
CA GLY A 542 41.84 3.95 39.38
C GLY A 542 43.12 4.78 39.17
N ASN A 543 43.07 5.93 38.49
CA ASN A 543 44.20 6.83 38.32
C ASN A 543 44.45 7.65 39.60
N SER A 544 45.72 7.91 39.93
CA SER A 544 46.07 8.91 40.94
C SER A 544 46.04 10.32 40.32
N PRO A 545 45.53 11.37 41.02
CA PRO A 545 45.45 12.74 40.52
C PRO A 545 46.77 13.29 39.98
N ALA A 546 47.91 12.82 40.49
CA ALA A 546 49.24 13.19 40.04
C ALA A 546 49.68 12.60 38.67
N VAL A 547 48.80 11.91 37.92
CA VAL A 547 49.13 11.28 36.63
C VAL A 547 48.39 11.91 35.44
N VAL A 548 47.34 12.70 35.72
CA VAL A 548 46.29 13.11 34.76
C VAL A 548 46.77 14.08 33.66
N CYS A 549 47.89 14.76 33.88
CA CYS A 549 48.43 15.78 32.98
C CYS A 549 49.70 15.29 32.27
N SER A 550 49.56 14.42 31.26
CA SER A 550 50.67 13.93 30.41
C SER A 550 51.83 13.23 31.16
N GLY A 551 51.61 12.77 32.39
CA GLY A 551 52.64 12.17 33.25
C GLY A 551 53.29 13.15 34.24
N ASP A 552 53.02 14.45 34.13
CA ASP A 552 53.49 15.45 35.09
C ASP A 552 52.62 15.47 36.36
N ALA A 553 53.28 15.61 37.51
CA ALA A 553 52.61 15.65 38.80
C ALA A 553 51.70 16.88 38.95
N VAL A 554 50.50 16.67 39.52
CA VAL A 554 49.63 17.76 39.98
C VAL A 554 50.17 18.28 41.32
N ILE A 555 51.15 19.20 41.25
CA ILE A 555 51.82 19.76 42.42
C ILE A 555 50.89 20.77 43.12
N ILE A 556 50.40 20.35 44.29
CA ILE A 556 49.34 20.96 45.12
C ILE A 556 49.70 22.35 45.73
N SER A 557 50.75 23.00 45.24
CA SER A 557 51.26 24.28 45.75
C SER A 557 51.91 25.19 44.69
N SER A 558 52.13 24.70 43.47
CA SER A 558 52.87 25.47 42.44
C SER A 558 52.71 24.85 41.05
N GLY A 559 51.89 25.45 40.18
CA GLY A 559 51.90 25.15 38.74
C GLY A 559 50.63 24.60 38.09
N TYR A 560 49.42 24.95 38.56
CA TYR A 560 48.16 24.72 37.82
C TYR A 560 47.29 25.99 37.86
N GLN A 561 46.87 26.50 36.69
CA GLN A 561 46.23 27.82 36.58
C GLN A 561 44.72 27.83 36.89
N GLY A 562 44.08 26.66 36.89
CA GLY A 562 42.66 26.52 37.22
C GLY A 562 42.05 25.26 36.63
N ALA A 563 40.72 25.21 36.59
CA ALA A 563 39.97 24.26 35.81
C ALA A 563 39.43 24.93 34.52
N ASN A 564 39.42 24.20 33.41
CA ASN A 564 38.67 24.57 32.21
C ASN A 564 37.15 24.49 32.49
N SER A 565 36.74 23.47 33.24
CA SER A 565 35.41 23.40 33.86
C SER A 565 35.43 22.56 35.15
N MET A 566 34.47 22.85 36.02
CA MET A 566 34.12 22.05 37.19
C MET A 566 32.63 21.75 37.09
N GLU A 567 32.29 20.46 37.04
CA GLU A 567 30.94 19.96 36.78
C GLU A 567 30.48 19.06 37.92
N TYR A 568 29.21 19.18 38.28
CA TYR A 568 28.61 18.43 39.37
C TYR A 568 27.27 17.86 38.96
N PHE A 569 27.12 16.55 39.15
CA PHE A 569 25.98 15.76 38.72
C PHE A 569 25.44 14.90 39.86
N VAL A 570 24.18 14.48 39.74
CA VAL A 570 23.49 13.62 40.71
C VAL A 570 22.80 12.44 39.99
N ARG A 571 22.63 11.30 40.69
CA ARG A 571 21.98 10.08 40.19
C ARG A 571 21.36 9.24 41.32
#